data_AF-A0A9E5WC53-F1
#
_entry.id   AF-A0A9E5WC53-F1
#
_cell.length_a   1.000
_cell.length_b   1.000
_cell.length_c   1.000
_cell.angle_alpha   90.00
_cell.angle_beta   90.00
_cell.angle_gamma   90.00
#
_symmetry.space_group_name_H-M   'P 1'
#
loop_
_entity.id
_entity.type
_entity.pdbx_description
1 polymer ?
#
loop_
_entity_poly.entity_id
_entity_poly.type
_entity_poly.pdbx_seq_one_letter_code
_entity_poly.pdbx_strand_id
1 'polypeptide(L)'
;MIQSISIHNVASFDPSGVQITDFKKVNFIYGANGSGKTTISNLVASPNSDDYKKCTISWQNGIPLKTLVYNKQFRDINFGRGKIEGVFTLGQATKADIERIKQKQEELVGLKAEGIKRRETQKKQEEKNTSLESMFKEEVWKKIYKIYEIHFKEAFKGLITKERFKQKLLLEYEANKSPLLAIDTL
;
A
#
# COMPACT_ATOMS: atom_id res chain seq x y z
N MET A 1 29.33 -28.81 -22.02
CA MET A 1 28.22 -29.28 -22.88
C MET A 1 27.40 -30.31 -22.10
N ILE A 2 26.09 -30.46 -22.34
CA ILE A 2 25.31 -31.53 -21.71
C ILE A 2 25.74 -32.89 -22.29
N GLN A 3 25.99 -33.87 -21.44
CA GLN A 3 26.36 -35.24 -21.82
C GLN A 3 25.17 -36.20 -21.71
N SER A 4 24.36 -36.05 -20.67
CA SER A 4 23.13 -36.82 -20.51
C SER A 4 22.09 -36.09 -19.66
N ILE A 5 20.82 -36.46 -19.87
CA ILE A 5 19.68 -36.01 -19.08
C ILE A 5 18.95 -37.25 -18.60
N SER A 6 18.73 -37.36 -17.30
CA SER A 6 17.98 -38.44 -16.67
C SER A 6 16.72 -37.87 -16.03
N ILE A 7 15.56 -38.49 -16.30
CA ILE A 7 14.25 -37.97 -15.94
C ILE A 7 13.43 -39.10 -15.33
N HIS A 8 12.97 -38.91 -14.10
CA HIS A 8 12.17 -39.91 -13.37
C HIS A 8 11.02 -39.24 -12.63
N ASN A 9 9.88 -39.92 -12.60
CA ASN A 9 8.76 -39.63 -11.70
C ASN A 9 8.32 -38.15 -11.74
N VAL A 10 8.17 -37.60 -12.94
CA VAL A 10 7.73 -36.22 -13.18
C VAL A 10 6.88 -36.14 -14.45
N ALA A 11 5.73 -35.49 -14.37
CA ALA A 11 4.77 -35.37 -15.47
C ALA A 11 4.44 -36.73 -16.12
N SER A 12 4.80 -36.92 -17.40
CA SER A 12 4.54 -38.16 -18.15
C SER A 12 5.61 -39.24 -17.97
N PHE A 13 6.65 -39.00 -17.17
CA PHE A 13 7.73 -39.96 -16.91
C PHE A 13 7.42 -40.76 -15.63
N ASP A 14 7.39 -42.07 -15.77
CA ASP A 14 7.14 -43.01 -14.67
C ASP A 14 8.37 -43.16 -13.73
N PRO A 15 8.30 -43.99 -12.67
CA PRO A 15 9.43 -44.22 -11.78
C PRO A 15 10.64 -44.93 -12.40
N SER A 16 10.45 -45.70 -13.49
CA SER A 16 11.57 -46.32 -14.22
C SER A 16 12.36 -45.27 -15.01
N GLY A 17 11.67 -44.21 -15.44
CA GLY A 17 12.25 -43.02 -16.06
C GLY A 17 12.90 -43.27 -17.40
N VAL A 18 13.67 -42.27 -17.85
CA VAL A 18 14.43 -42.34 -19.09
C VAL A 18 15.77 -41.65 -18.93
N GLN A 19 16.77 -42.14 -19.66
CA GLN A 19 18.04 -41.48 -19.84
C GLN A 19 18.27 -41.15 -21.32
N ILE A 20 18.55 -39.89 -21.60
CA ILE A 20 18.94 -39.40 -22.91
C ILE A 20 20.45 -39.19 -22.88
N THR A 21 21.18 -39.85 -23.77
CA THR A 21 22.65 -39.78 -23.88
C THR A 21 23.07 -39.24 -25.25
N ASP A 22 24.39 -39.16 -25.48
CA ASP A 22 24.99 -38.91 -26.80
C ASP A 22 24.61 -37.60 -27.49
N PHE A 23 24.36 -36.56 -26.68
CA PHE A 23 24.08 -35.22 -27.17
C PHE A 23 25.17 -34.74 -28.14
N LYS A 24 24.73 -34.24 -29.30
CA LYS A 24 25.55 -33.55 -30.29
C LYS A 24 25.41 -32.03 -30.11
N LYS A 25 26.17 -31.25 -30.89
CA LYS A 25 26.06 -29.78 -30.84
C LYS A 25 24.63 -29.28 -31.13
N VAL A 26 23.92 -29.99 -32.01
CA VAL A 26 22.52 -29.74 -32.36
C VAL A 26 21.76 -31.05 -32.18
N ASN A 27 20.61 -31.01 -31.51
CA ASN A 27 19.77 -32.18 -31.23
C ASN A 27 18.32 -31.83 -31.53
N PHE A 28 17.57 -32.79 -32.06
CA PHE A 28 16.14 -32.66 -32.32
C PHE A 28 15.39 -33.67 -31.46
N ILE A 29 14.49 -33.19 -30.60
CA ILE A 29 13.62 -34.02 -29.77
C ILE A 29 12.18 -33.75 -30.20
N TYR A 30 11.50 -34.77 -30.70
CA TYR A 30 10.15 -34.67 -31.24
C TYR A 30 9.27 -35.84 -30.74
N GLY A 31 7.96 -35.72 -30.90
CA GLY A 31 6.99 -36.72 -30.44
C GLY A 31 5.57 -36.13 -30.32
N ALA A 32 4.58 -36.95 -30.00
CA ALA A 32 3.19 -36.54 -29.83
C ALA A 32 2.96 -35.59 -28.64
N ASN A 33 1.80 -34.94 -28.58
CA ASN A 33 1.42 -34.16 -27.40
C ASN A 33 1.40 -35.05 -26.15
N GLY A 34 1.91 -34.55 -25.03
CA GLY A 34 2.06 -35.34 -23.81
C GLY A 34 3.33 -36.21 -23.72
N SER A 35 4.15 -36.28 -24.76
CA SER A 35 5.38 -37.09 -24.78
C SER A 35 6.55 -36.56 -23.91
N GLY A 36 6.32 -35.58 -23.03
CA GLY A 36 7.35 -35.04 -22.13
C GLY A 36 8.29 -33.96 -22.70
N LYS A 37 8.11 -33.49 -23.94
CA LYS A 37 8.96 -32.43 -24.54
C LYS A 37 9.06 -31.17 -23.67
N THR A 38 7.92 -30.67 -23.20
CA THR A 38 7.86 -29.49 -22.33
C THR A 38 8.58 -29.74 -21.01
N THR A 39 8.42 -30.92 -20.42
CA THR A 39 9.12 -31.34 -19.20
C THR A 39 10.63 -31.30 -19.36
N ILE A 40 11.17 -31.79 -20.48
CA ILE A 40 12.61 -31.72 -20.77
C ILE A 40 13.07 -30.25 -20.79
N SER A 41 12.37 -29.39 -21.53
CA SER A 41 12.74 -27.97 -21.59
C SER A 41 12.66 -27.26 -20.23
N ASN A 42 11.65 -27.57 -19.42
CA ASN A 42 11.48 -26.97 -18.09
C ASN A 42 12.55 -27.48 -17.12
N LEU A 43 12.93 -28.76 -17.18
CA LEU A 43 14.03 -29.34 -16.42
C LEU A 43 15.36 -28.61 -16.74
N VAL A 44 15.65 -28.38 -18.01
CA VAL A 44 16.87 -27.63 -18.43
C VAL A 44 16.83 -26.17 -17.98
N ALA A 45 15.63 -25.57 -17.91
CA ALA A 45 15.44 -24.18 -17.48
C ALA A 45 15.59 -24.02 -15.95
N SER A 46 15.20 -25.02 -15.16
CA SER A 46 15.16 -24.93 -13.70
C SER A 46 15.48 -26.29 -13.07
N PRO A 47 16.71 -26.81 -13.22
CA PRO A 47 17.07 -28.17 -12.80
C PRO A 47 16.97 -28.40 -11.30
N ASN A 48 17.02 -27.34 -10.49
CA ASN A 48 16.95 -27.38 -9.04
C ASN A 48 15.51 -27.18 -8.49
N SER A 49 14.48 -27.16 -9.36
CA SER A 49 13.09 -27.09 -8.90
C SER A 49 12.71 -28.34 -8.10
N ASP A 50 11.79 -28.20 -7.15
CA ASP A 50 11.29 -29.31 -6.35
C ASP A 50 10.70 -30.45 -7.20
N ASP A 51 10.13 -30.11 -8.36
CA ASP A 51 9.55 -31.07 -9.31
C ASP A 51 10.60 -32.03 -9.92
N TYR A 52 11.88 -31.65 -9.89
CA TYR A 52 12.96 -32.35 -10.59
C TYR A 52 13.97 -33.02 -9.66
N LYS A 53 13.66 -33.20 -8.36
CA LYS A 53 14.56 -33.83 -7.37
C LYS A 53 15.10 -35.20 -7.77
N LYS A 54 14.36 -35.95 -8.59
CA LYS A 54 14.73 -37.29 -9.09
C LYS A 54 15.31 -37.26 -10.52
N CYS A 55 15.57 -36.08 -11.05
CA CYS A 55 16.11 -35.86 -12.38
C CYS A 55 17.54 -35.31 -12.27
N THR A 56 18.39 -35.62 -13.26
CA THR A 56 19.80 -35.21 -13.26
C THR A 56 20.21 -34.74 -14.65
N ILE A 57 21.00 -33.67 -14.71
CA ILE A 57 21.67 -33.21 -15.93
C ILE A 57 23.18 -33.37 -15.74
N SER A 58 23.79 -34.23 -16.54
CA SER A 58 25.23 -34.45 -16.52
C SER A 58 25.90 -33.53 -17.53
N TRP A 59 26.92 -32.81 -17.07
CA TRP A 59 27.68 -31.87 -17.87
C TRP A 59 29.09 -32.41 -18.14
N GLN A 60 29.63 -32.06 -19.30
CA GLN A 60 31.02 -32.32 -19.65
C GLN A 60 31.94 -31.74 -18.58
N ASN A 61 32.83 -32.59 -18.05
CA ASN A 61 33.74 -32.30 -16.95
C ASN A 61 33.05 -31.89 -15.63
N GLY A 62 31.74 -32.17 -15.50
CA GLY A 62 30.96 -31.78 -14.33
C GLY A 62 30.72 -30.27 -14.21
N ILE A 63 30.99 -29.46 -15.25
CA ILE A 63 30.87 -28.00 -15.21
C ILE A 63 29.55 -27.57 -15.87
N PRO A 64 28.56 -27.08 -15.12
CA PRO A 64 27.32 -26.56 -15.67
C PRO A 64 27.57 -25.30 -16.50
N LEU A 65 26.90 -25.20 -17.65
CA LEU A 65 26.88 -23.96 -18.44
C LEU A 65 25.58 -23.21 -18.19
N LYS A 66 25.60 -21.89 -18.37
CA LYS A 66 24.39 -21.08 -18.37
C LYS A 66 23.44 -21.58 -19.46
N THR A 67 22.27 -22.07 -19.06
CA THR A 67 21.21 -22.49 -19.98
C THR A 67 20.35 -21.29 -20.36
N LEU A 68 20.04 -21.17 -21.66
CA LEU A 68 19.05 -20.25 -22.19
C LEU A 68 17.93 -21.07 -22.80
N VAL A 69 16.76 -21.08 -22.17
CA VAL A 69 15.62 -21.88 -22.60
C VAL A 69 14.50 -20.97 -23.09
N TYR A 70 14.18 -21.09 -24.37
CA TYR A 70 13.02 -20.43 -24.96
C TYR A 70 11.85 -21.42 -25.02
N ASN A 71 10.93 -21.33 -24.05
CA ASN A 71 9.74 -22.16 -23.97
C ASN A 71 8.50 -21.33 -23.57
N LYS A 72 7.35 -21.97 -23.39
CA LYS A 72 6.11 -21.29 -22.98
C LYS A 72 6.29 -20.49 -21.69
N GLN A 73 6.92 -21.08 -20.66
CA GLN A 73 7.17 -20.42 -19.38
C GLN A 73 8.03 -19.16 -19.54
N PHE A 74 9.10 -19.21 -20.33
CA PHE A 74 9.91 -18.03 -20.66
C PHE A 74 9.04 -16.93 -21.27
N ARG A 75 8.16 -17.28 -22.21
CA ARG A 75 7.27 -16.30 -22.84
C ARG A 75 6.24 -15.73 -21.88
N ASP A 76 5.64 -16.55 -21.03
CA ASP A 76 4.61 -16.10 -20.10
C ASP A 76 5.17 -15.11 -19.06
N ILE A 77 6.41 -15.36 -18.62
CA ILE A 77 7.13 -14.50 -17.67
C ILE A 77 7.63 -13.21 -18.35
N ASN A 78 8.20 -13.31 -19.55
CA ASN A 78 8.90 -12.19 -20.20
C ASN A 78 8.08 -11.43 -21.23
N PHE A 79 6.98 -11.97 -21.74
CA PHE A 79 6.15 -11.37 -22.80
C PHE A 79 4.67 -11.34 -22.42
N GLY A 80 4.36 -11.25 -21.11
CA GLY A 80 2.99 -11.17 -20.63
C GLY A 80 2.16 -10.16 -21.43
N ARG A 81 0.87 -10.48 -21.66
CA ARG A 81 -0.06 -9.58 -22.37
C ARG A 81 -0.10 -8.23 -21.66
N GLY A 82 0.64 -7.26 -22.18
CA GLY A 82 0.50 -5.86 -21.78
C GLY A 82 -0.92 -5.39 -22.10
N LYS A 83 -1.36 -4.30 -21.46
CA LYS A 83 -2.68 -3.68 -21.71
C LYS A 83 -2.84 -3.16 -23.15
N ILE A 84 -1.76 -3.12 -23.92
CA ILE A 84 -1.71 -2.68 -25.31
C ILE A 84 -1.37 -3.91 -26.17
N GLU A 85 -2.28 -4.29 -27.06
CA GLU A 85 -2.01 -5.35 -28.03
C GLU A 85 -0.80 -4.97 -28.90
N GLY A 86 0.16 -5.89 -29.03
CA GLY A 86 1.37 -5.70 -29.84
C GLY A 86 2.57 -5.09 -29.10
N VAL A 87 2.44 -4.64 -27.84
CA VAL A 87 3.58 -4.13 -27.05
C VAL A 87 4.17 -5.24 -26.18
N PHE A 88 5.31 -5.78 -26.63
CA PHE A 88 6.11 -6.73 -25.86
C PHE A 88 7.06 -5.97 -24.93
N THR A 89 6.78 -5.98 -23.63
CA THR A 89 7.73 -5.47 -22.63
C THR A 89 8.79 -6.53 -22.39
N LEU A 90 10.04 -6.26 -22.74
CA LEU A 90 11.16 -7.19 -22.53
C LEU A 90 11.57 -7.20 -21.05
N GLY A 91 11.50 -8.37 -20.42
CA GLY A 91 12.10 -8.67 -19.12
C GLY A 91 11.11 -8.75 -17.95
N GLN A 92 11.29 -9.78 -17.11
CA GLN A 92 10.50 -10.01 -15.91
C GLN A 92 10.49 -8.82 -14.93
N ALA A 93 11.64 -8.15 -14.77
CA ALA A 93 11.77 -6.96 -13.91
C ALA A 93 10.85 -5.82 -14.36
N THR A 94 10.84 -5.54 -15.68
CA THR A 94 10.04 -4.47 -16.28
C THR A 94 8.53 -4.66 -16.05
N LYS A 95 8.03 -5.90 -16.08
CA LYS A 95 6.61 -6.19 -15.87
C LYS A 95 6.19 -5.99 -14.40
N ALA A 96 7.01 -6.45 -13.45
CA ALA A 96 6.72 -6.29 -12.02
C ALA A 96 6.72 -4.81 -11.62
N ASP A 97 7.65 -4.02 -12.17
CA ASP A 97 7.75 -2.59 -11.91
C ASP A 97 6.55 -1.82 -12.48
N ILE A 98 6.10 -2.16 -13.70
CA ILE A 98 4.91 -1.55 -14.31
C ILE A 98 3.65 -1.82 -13.47
N GLU A 99 3.45 -3.05 -13.00
CA GLU A 99 2.30 -3.39 -12.15
C GLU A 99 2.37 -2.64 -10.81
N ARG A 100 3.56 -2.54 -10.22
CA ARG A 100 3.80 -1.80 -8.96
C ARG A 100 3.54 -0.30 -9.13
N ILE A 101 3.94 0.30 -10.25
CA ILE A 101 3.64 1.71 -10.56
C ILE A 101 2.14 1.92 -10.66
N LYS A 102 1.43 1.03 -11.37
CA LYS A 102 -0.02 1.12 -11.54
C LYS A 102 -0.76 1.05 -10.21
N GLN A 103 -0.42 0.09 -9.35
CA GLN A 103 -0.99 -0.03 -8.00
C GLN A 103 -0.77 1.25 -7.17
N LYS A 104 0.45 1.79 -7.20
CA LYS A 104 0.76 3.05 -6.49
C LYS A 104 -0.01 4.26 -7.02
N GLN A 105 -0.28 4.31 -8.33
CA GLN A 105 -1.11 5.37 -8.91
C GLN A 105 -2.55 5.28 -8.43
N GLU A 106 -3.12 4.07 -8.37
CA GLU A 106 -4.48 3.84 -7.85
C GLU A 106 -4.60 4.21 -6.37
N GLU A 107 -3.62 3.81 -5.54
CA GLU A 107 -3.53 4.19 -4.12
C GLU A 107 -3.45 5.70 -3.93
N LEU A 108 -2.62 6.38 -4.74
CA LEU A 108 -2.44 7.83 -4.68
C LEU A 108 -3.72 8.60 -5.02
N VAL A 109 -4.55 8.10 -5.95
CA VAL A 109 -5.86 8.68 -6.25
C VAL A 109 -6.79 8.58 -5.04
N GLY A 110 -6.82 7.42 -4.37
CA GLY A 110 -7.60 7.21 -3.15
C GLY A 110 -7.20 8.16 -2.01
N LEU A 111 -5.89 8.25 -1.73
CA LEU A 111 -5.33 9.13 -0.70
C LEU A 111 -5.63 10.61 -0.98
N LYS A 112 -5.55 11.05 -2.24
CA LYS A 112 -5.91 12.44 -2.61
C LYS A 112 -7.38 12.72 -2.34
N ALA A 113 -8.28 11.82 -2.72
CA ALA A 113 -9.71 11.99 -2.50
C ALA A 113 -10.05 12.07 -1.00
N GLU A 114 -9.41 11.23 -0.18
CA GLU A 114 -9.58 11.27 1.26
C GLU A 114 -9.02 12.56 1.88
N GLY A 115 -7.84 13.00 1.44
CA GLY A 115 -7.23 14.25 1.88
C GLY A 115 -8.10 15.47 1.61
N ILE A 116 -8.78 15.53 0.46
CA ILE A 116 -9.73 16.61 0.13
C ILE A 116 -10.91 16.60 1.12
N LYS A 117 -11.56 15.45 1.32
CA LYS A 117 -12.70 15.33 2.26
C LYS A 117 -12.34 15.73 3.68
N ARG A 118 -11.15 15.34 4.16
CA ARG A 118 -10.67 15.69 5.50
C ARG A 118 -10.46 17.20 5.64
N ARG A 119 -9.86 17.85 4.64
CA ARG A 119 -9.67 19.32 4.63
C ARG A 119 -10.99 20.07 4.64
N GLU A 120 -11.97 19.65 3.85
CA GLU A 120 -13.31 20.26 3.85
C GLU A 120 -14.00 20.12 5.20
N THR A 121 -13.89 18.95 5.83
CA THR A 121 -14.45 18.70 7.16
C THR A 121 -13.78 19.57 8.22
N GLN A 122 -12.44 19.65 8.20
CA GLN A 122 -11.68 20.50 9.10
C GLN A 122 -12.08 21.98 8.96
N LYS A 123 -12.14 22.50 7.72
CA LYS A 123 -12.53 23.89 7.46
C LYS A 123 -13.92 24.21 8.01
N LYS A 124 -14.91 23.33 7.79
CA LYS A 124 -16.27 23.50 8.34
C LYS A 124 -16.27 23.53 9.87
N GLN A 125 -15.44 22.71 10.50
CA GLN A 125 -15.35 22.66 11.96
C GLN A 125 -14.67 23.90 12.53
N GLU A 126 -13.63 24.43 11.89
CA GLU A 126 -12.96 25.68 12.25
C GLU A 126 -13.91 26.89 12.12
N GLU A 127 -14.66 26.97 11.02
CA GLU A 127 -15.69 27.99 10.81
C GLU A 127 -16.77 27.92 11.89
N LYS A 128 -17.26 26.70 12.21
CA LYS A 128 -18.24 26.48 13.27
C LYS A 128 -17.71 26.89 14.63
N ASN A 129 -16.47 26.54 14.98
CA ASN A 129 -15.88 26.89 16.26
C ASN A 129 -15.71 28.41 16.39
N THR A 130 -15.20 29.06 15.35
CA THR A 130 -15.06 30.53 15.31
C THR A 130 -16.40 31.23 15.49
N SER A 131 -17.46 30.72 14.84
CA SER A 131 -18.81 31.26 14.97
C SER A 131 -19.35 31.10 16.39
N LEU A 132 -19.23 29.90 16.98
CA LEU A 132 -19.68 29.63 18.34
C LEU A 132 -18.93 30.49 19.37
N GLU A 133 -17.62 30.64 19.25
CA GLU A 133 -16.83 31.52 20.12
C GLU A 133 -17.26 32.98 20.02
N SER A 134 -17.54 33.45 18.81
CA SER A 134 -18.03 34.81 18.58
C SER A 134 -19.42 35.01 19.20
N MET A 135 -20.34 34.08 18.96
CA MET A 135 -21.69 34.11 19.54
C MET A 135 -21.64 34.12 21.07
N PHE A 136 -20.90 33.20 21.68
CA PHE A 136 -20.76 33.11 23.13
C PHE A 136 -20.17 34.40 23.72
N LYS A 137 -19.11 34.93 23.11
CA LYS A 137 -18.48 36.19 23.53
C LYS A 137 -19.46 37.37 23.48
N GLU A 138 -20.26 37.46 22.42
CA GLU A 138 -21.28 38.51 22.29
C GLU A 138 -22.41 38.35 23.30
N GLU A 139 -22.90 37.13 23.50
CA GLU A 139 -23.98 36.85 24.45
C GLU A 139 -23.58 37.18 25.89
N VAL A 140 -22.42 36.69 26.34
CA VAL A 140 -21.89 36.96 27.68
C VAL A 140 -21.70 38.46 27.89
N TRP A 141 -21.17 39.16 26.90
CA TRP A 141 -20.97 40.60 27.00
C TRP A 141 -22.29 41.36 27.15
N LYS A 142 -23.31 41.02 26.35
CA LYS A 142 -24.60 41.72 26.35
C LYS A 142 -25.46 41.35 27.56
N LYS A 143 -25.53 40.06 27.89
CA LYS A 143 -26.45 39.53 28.92
C LYS A 143 -25.88 39.58 30.32
N ILE A 144 -24.55 39.69 30.49
CA ILE A 144 -23.92 39.72 31.80
C ILE A 144 -23.21 41.06 32.00
N TYR A 145 -22.12 41.31 31.27
CA TYR A 145 -21.29 42.50 31.51
C TYR A 145 -22.12 43.78 31.46
N LYS A 146 -22.87 44.01 30.36
CA LYS A 146 -23.64 45.24 30.16
C LYS A 146 -24.81 45.45 31.10
N ILE A 147 -25.43 44.38 31.60
CA ILE A 147 -26.53 44.50 32.57
C ILE A 147 -25.98 44.89 33.95
N TYR A 148 -24.84 44.33 34.32
CA TYR A 148 -24.29 44.42 35.66
C TYR A 148 -23.16 45.45 35.82
N GLU A 149 -22.71 46.11 34.74
CA GLU A 149 -21.57 47.03 34.75
C GLU A 149 -21.73 48.22 35.71
N ILE A 150 -22.97 48.67 35.93
CA ILE A 150 -23.27 49.77 36.85
C ILE A 150 -23.18 49.29 38.31
N HIS A 151 -23.64 48.08 38.59
CA HIS A 151 -23.77 47.56 39.96
C HIS A 151 -22.43 46.97 40.46
N PHE A 152 -21.63 46.41 39.56
CA PHE A 152 -20.39 45.69 39.89
C PHE A 152 -19.15 46.33 39.25
N LYS A 153 -19.15 47.65 39.09
CA LYS A 153 -18.10 48.40 38.40
C LYS A 153 -16.68 48.09 38.93
N GLU A 154 -16.52 48.03 40.24
CA GLU A 154 -15.22 47.71 40.86
C GLU A 154 -14.80 46.26 40.62
N ALA A 155 -15.73 45.31 40.65
CA ALA A 155 -15.45 43.90 40.37
C ALA A 155 -15.09 43.64 38.90
N PHE A 156 -15.56 44.49 37.97
CA PHE A 156 -15.27 44.37 36.53
C PHE A 156 -14.03 45.17 36.09
N LYS A 157 -13.32 45.80 37.02
CA LYS A 157 -12.12 46.58 36.72
C LYS A 157 -11.07 45.73 36.00
N GLY A 158 -10.60 46.21 34.85
CA GLY A 158 -9.63 45.50 34.01
C GLY A 158 -10.25 44.50 33.00
N LEU A 159 -11.55 44.24 33.06
CA LEU A 159 -12.29 43.30 32.20
C LEU A 159 -13.12 44.00 31.11
N ILE A 160 -12.72 45.21 30.70
CA ILE A 160 -13.49 46.10 29.82
C ILE A 160 -13.57 45.60 28.36
N THR A 161 -12.84 44.53 28.00
CA THR A 161 -12.94 43.92 26.67
C THR A 161 -13.71 42.62 26.71
N LYS A 162 -14.50 42.36 25.66
CA LYS A 162 -15.30 41.13 25.53
C LYS A 162 -14.46 39.87 25.71
N GLU A 163 -13.24 39.89 25.18
CA GLU A 163 -12.32 38.76 25.24
C GLU A 163 -11.82 38.49 26.67
N ARG A 164 -11.39 39.54 27.40
CA ARG A 164 -10.92 39.39 28.78
C ARG A 164 -12.06 38.99 29.72
N PHE A 165 -13.25 39.55 29.52
CA PHE A 165 -14.41 39.20 30.31
C PHE A 165 -14.85 37.75 30.08
N LYS A 166 -14.91 37.30 28.82
CA LYS A 166 -15.16 35.89 28.46
C LYS A 166 -14.16 34.96 29.15
N GLN A 167 -12.87 35.25 29.05
CA GLN A 167 -11.81 34.43 29.67
C GLN A 167 -11.97 34.37 31.19
N LYS A 168 -12.19 35.51 31.84
CA LYS A 168 -12.40 35.55 33.29
C LYS A 168 -13.65 34.78 33.69
N LEU A 169 -14.75 34.90 32.95
CA LEU A 169 -15.98 34.17 33.25
C LEU A 169 -15.78 32.64 33.18
N LEU A 170 -15.07 32.15 32.16
CA LEU A 170 -14.76 30.73 32.03
C LEU A 170 -13.86 30.24 33.19
N LEU A 171 -12.86 31.03 33.58
CA LEU A 171 -12.01 30.71 34.73
C LEU A 171 -12.82 30.64 36.03
N GLU A 172 -13.72 31.59 36.26
CA GLU A 172 -14.58 31.57 37.44
C GLU A 172 -15.58 30.41 37.40
N TYR A 173 -16.11 30.05 36.23
CA TYR A 173 -16.98 28.88 36.09
C TYR A 173 -16.29 27.58 36.54
N GLU A 174 -15.00 27.42 36.25
CA GLU A 174 -14.24 26.24 36.64
C GLU A 174 -13.72 26.29 38.08
N ALA A 175 -13.28 27.46 38.56
CA ALA A 175 -12.51 27.58 39.79
C ALA A 175 -13.26 28.20 40.98
N ASN A 176 -14.37 28.90 40.75
CA ASN A 176 -15.06 29.62 41.82
C ASN A 176 -15.84 28.67 42.74
N LYS A 177 -15.51 28.71 44.04
CA LYS A 177 -16.18 27.93 45.10
C LYS A 177 -16.86 28.81 46.14
N SER A 178 -16.96 30.10 45.87
CA SER A 178 -17.52 31.07 46.81
C SER A 178 -19.03 30.80 46.99
N PRO A 179 -19.57 30.96 48.21
CA PRO A 179 -21.01 30.85 48.43
C PRO A 179 -21.75 31.94 47.65
N LEU A 180 -22.91 31.60 47.12
CA LEU A 180 -23.80 32.58 46.48
C LEU A 180 -24.40 33.49 47.55
N LEU A 181 -24.23 34.80 47.37
CA LEU A 181 -24.77 35.84 48.24
C LEU A 181 -25.82 36.66 47.49
N ALA A 182 -26.81 37.17 48.21
CA ALA A 182 -27.80 38.09 47.65
C ALA A 182 -27.15 39.46 47.43
N ILE A 183 -27.64 40.21 46.43
CA ILE A 183 -27.06 41.52 46.08
C ILE A 183 -27.18 42.53 47.24
N ASP A 184 -28.20 42.39 48.07
CA ASP A 184 -28.44 43.25 49.24
C ASP A 184 -27.53 42.90 50.43
N THR A 185 -26.78 41.79 50.32
CA THR A 185 -25.85 41.29 51.35
C THR A 185 -24.37 41.43 50.94
N LEU A 186 -24.11 42.05 49.78
CA LEU A 186 -22.80 42.36 49.21
C LEU A 186 -22.40 43.80 49.53
#